data_AF-A0A954KS10-F1
#
_entry.id   AF-A0A954KS10-F1
#
_cell.length_a   1.000
_cell.length_b   1.000
_cell.length_c   1.000
_cell.angle_alpha   90.00
_cell.angle_beta   90.00
_cell.angle_gamma   90.00
#
_symmetry.space_group_name_H-M   'P 1'
#
loop_
_entity.id
_entity.type
_entity.pdbx_description
1 polymer ?
#
loop_
_entity_poly.entity_id
_entity_poly.type
_entity_poly.pdbx_seq_one_letter_code
_entity_poly.pdbx_strand_id
1 'polypeptide(L)'
;MRISALSVFADIDDGDCTISVHGEIEGLSGTSLSKDVEISAAVYDAEGRMIALENTDIDAETFFESEPFAITMFNVPLVTVGKVKVAAKKSKY
;
A
#
# COMPACT_ATOMS: atom_id res chain seq x y z
N MET A 1 12.76 -1.52 -8.52
CA MET A 1 11.30 -1.33 -8.56
C MET A 1 10.96 0.10 -8.22
N ARG A 2 9.79 0.58 -8.65
CA ARG A 2 9.17 1.83 -8.20
C ARG A 2 7.66 1.63 -8.10
N ILE A 3 7.00 2.43 -7.29
CA ILE A 3 5.53 2.57 -7.36
C ILE A 3 5.24 3.50 -8.54
N SER A 4 4.49 3.02 -9.53
CA SER A 4 4.19 3.76 -10.77
C SER A 4 2.87 4.52 -10.68
N ALA A 5 1.87 3.93 -10.03
CA ALA A 5 0.55 4.50 -9.81
C ALA A 5 0.10 4.35 -8.35
N LEU A 6 -0.68 5.31 -7.87
CA LEU A 6 -1.27 5.27 -6.54
C LEU A 6 -2.62 5.99 -6.50
N SER A 7 -3.61 5.31 -5.95
CA SER A 7 -4.95 5.85 -5.66
C SER A 7 -5.33 5.48 -4.23
N VAL A 8 -5.97 6.42 -3.54
CA VAL A 8 -6.48 6.20 -2.18
C VAL A 8 -7.97 6.50 -2.20
N PHE A 9 -8.74 5.56 -1.68
CA PHE A 9 -10.18 5.64 -1.55
C PHE A 9 -10.52 5.59 -0.07
N ALA A 10 -11.49 6.41 0.34
CA ALA A 10 -12.06 6.37 1.67
C ALA A 10 -13.55 6.15 1.51
N ASP A 11 -14.09 5.20 2.27
CA ASP A 11 -15.50 4.84 2.23
C ASP A 11 -16.06 4.72 3.65
N ILE A 12 -17.35 5.05 3.79
CA ILE A 12 -18.10 4.97 5.04
C ILE A 12 -19.38 4.19 4.76
N ASP A 13 -19.48 3.00 5.33
CA ASP A 13 -20.67 2.15 5.21
C ASP A 13 -21.16 1.76 6.61
N ASP A 14 -22.41 2.09 6.93
CA ASP A 14 -23.05 1.81 8.23
C ASP A 14 -22.23 2.18 9.50
N GLY A 15 -21.35 3.18 9.38
CA GLY A 15 -20.48 3.65 10.47
C GLY A 15 -19.09 3.00 10.50
N ASP A 16 -18.87 1.96 9.70
CA ASP A 16 -17.56 1.39 9.45
C ASP A 16 -16.82 2.22 8.40
N CYS A 17 -15.61 2.63 8.76
CA CYS A 17 -14.76 3.44 7.90
C CYS A 17 -13.64 2.59 7.32
N THR A 18 -13.52 2.59 5.99
CA THR A 18 -12.44 1.88 5.29
C THR A 18 -11.58 2.84 4.49
N ILE A 19 -10.28 2.55 4.44
CA ILE A 19 -9.35 3.16 3.49
C ILE A 19 -8.78 2.05 2.62
N SER A 20 -8.93 2.19 1.31
CA SER A 20 -8.32 1.31 0.32
C SER A 20 -7.25 2.04 -0.46
N VAL A 21 -6.07 1.45 -0.53
CA VAL A 21 -4.92 1.95 -1.29
C VAL A 21 -4.71 0.99 -2.45
N HIS A 22 -4.89 1.48 -3.67
CA HIS A 22 -4.62 0.72 -4.88
C HIS A 22 -3.41 1.33 -5.57
N GLY A 23 -2.57 0.50 -6.16
CA GLY A 23 -1.43 0.98 -6.92
C GLY A 23 -0.83 -0.08 -7.79
N GLU A 24 0.30 0.27 -8.38
CA GLU A 24 1.07 -0.62 -9.24
C GLU A 24 2.56 -0.46 -8.93
N ILE A 25 3.28 -1.57 -8.94
CA ILE A 25 4.75 -1.57 -8.87
C ILE A 25 5.32 -1.92 -10.25
N GLU A 26 6.39 -1.26 -10.64
CA GLU A 26 7.12 -1.52 -11.88
C GLU A 26 8.57 -1.95 -11.57
N GLY A 27 9.08 -2.93 -12.31
CA GLY A 27 10.49 -3.29 -12.36
C GLY A 27 11.34 -2.18 -12.98
N LEU A 28 12.53 -1.89 -12.44
CA LEU A 28 13.41 -0.84 -12.99
C LEU A 28 14.41 -1.37 -14.04
N SER A 29 14.63 -2.68 -14.09
CA SER A 29 15.77 -3.30 -14.78
C SER A 29 15.40 -4.55 -15.57
N GLY A 30 14.13 -4.71 -15.95
CA GLY A 30 13.64 -5.86 -16.71
C GLY A 30 12.31 -6.38 -16.20
N THR A 31 11.96 -7.57 -16.70
CA THR A 31 10.68 -8.25 -16.47
C THR A 31 10.55 -8.87 -15.07
N SER A 32 11.62 -9.12 -14.32
CA SER A 32 11.57 -9.84 -13.05
C SER A 32 12.07 -9.06 -11.84
N LEU A 33 11.60 -9.44 -10.65
CA LEU A 33 12.14 -8.99 -9.37
C LEU A 33 13.20 -9.97 -8.86
N SER A 34 14.19 -9.46 -8.14
CA SER A 34 15.25 -10.29 -7.55
C SER A 34 14.85 -10.96 -6.23
N LYS A 35 13.78 -10.46 -5.60
CA LYS A 35 13.28 -10.79 -4.25
C LYS A 35 11.85 -10.31 -4.15
N ASP A 36 11.06 -10.96 -3.31
CA ASP A 36 9.71 -10.54 -2.94
C ASP A 36 9.71 -9.10 -2.44
N VAL A 37 8.57 -8.45 -2.56
CA VAL A 37 8.39 -7.05 -2.23
C VAL A 37 7.23 -6.92 -1.26
N GLU A 38 7.54 -6.42 -0.07
CA GLU A 38 6.52 -6.03 0.90
C GLU A 38 6.12 -4.58 0.61
N ILE A 39 4.83 -4.36 0.41
CA ILE A 39 4.21 -3.05 0.25
C ILE A 39 3.43 -2.75 1.52
N SER A 40 3.71 -1.59 2.11
CA SER A 40 3.06 -1.12 3.33
C SER A 40 2.31 0.17 3.07
N ALA A 41 1.11 0.28 3.61
CA ALA A 41 0.33 1.50 3.68
C ALA A 41 0.12 1.90 5.14
N ALA A 42 0.53 3.10 5.49
CA ALA A 42 0.40 3.67 6.82
C ALA A 42 -0.47 4.93 6.77
N VAL A 43 -1.44 5.02 7.66
CA VAL A 43 -2.30 6.19 7.84
C VAL A 43 -1.83 6.95 9.06
N TYR A 44 -1.70 8.26 8.91
CA TYR A 44 -1.30 9.17 9.96
C TYR A 44 -2.37 10.22 10.20
N ASP A 45 -2.50 10.65 11.45
CA ASP A 45 -3.32 11.80 11.79
C ASP A 45 -2.62 13.14 11.47
N ALA A 46 -3.31 14.26 11.72
CA ALA A 46 -2.78 15.60 11.49
C ALA A 46 -1.55 15.94 12.36
N GLU A 47 -1.35 15.25 13.48
CA GLU A 47 -0.17 15.41 14.35
C GLU A 47 1.00 14.52 13.90
N GLY A 48 0.79 13.69 12.87
CA GLY A 48 1.79 12.76 12.36
C GLY A 48 1.89 11.46 13.16
N ARG A 49 0.93 11.15 14.03
CA ARG A 49 0.86 9.85 14.72
C ARG A 49 0.26 8.82 13.77
N MET A 50 0.83 7.62 13.74
CA MET A 50 0.31 6.52 12.93
C MET A 50 -0.92 5.93 13.60
N ILE A 51 -2.03 5.86 12.87
CA ILE A 51 -3.33 5.37 13.35
C ILE A 51 -3.77 4.06 12.69
N ALA A 52 -3.16 3.70 11.55
CA ALA A 52 -3.33 2.40 10.91
C ALA A 52 -2.07 2.04 10.11
N LEU A 53 -1.79 0.74 9.99
CA LEU A 53 -0.71 0.18 9.18
C LEU A 53 -1.15 -1.19 8.67
N GLU A 54 -1.13 -1.37 7.36
CA GLU A 54 -1.35 -2.66 6.73
C GLU A 54 -0.30 -2.93 5.65
N ASN A 55 -0.13 -4.20 5.30
CA ASN A 55 0.87 -4.65 4.34
C ASN A 55 0.31 -5.72 3.40
N THR A 56 0.95 -5.86 2.24
CA THR A 56 0.74 -6.93 1.27
C THR A 56 2.07 -7.26 0.60
N ASP A 57 2.18 -8.45 0.03
CA ASP A 57 3.40 -8.93 -0.60
C ASP A 57 3.18 -9.16 -2.09
N ILE A 58 4.22 -8.87 -2.87
CA ILE A 58 4.34 -9.23 -4.28
C ILE A 58 5.44 -10.28 -4.40
N ASP A 59 5.07 -11.44 -4.92
CA ASP A 59 5.95 -12.58 -5.14
C ASP A 59 6.85 -12.32 -6.37
N ALA A 60 8.16 -12.44 -6.17
CA ALA A 60 9.11 -12.21 -7.25
C ALA A 60 9.09 -13.30 -8.33
N GLU A 61 8.64 -14.51 -8.01
CA GLU A 61 8.58 -15.63 -8.96
C GLU A 61 7.48 -15.43 -10.00
N THR A 62 6.39 -14.76 -9.64
CA THR A 62 5.26 -14.48 -10.54
C THR A 62 5.33 -13.11 -11.20
N PHE A 63 6.19 -12.22 -10.69
CA PHE A 63 6.31 -10.85 -11.19
C PHE A 63 6.72 -10.75 -12.66
N PHE A 64 5.96 -9.96 -13.43
CA PHE A 64 6.27 -9.66 -14.82
C PHE A 64 6.06 -8.18 -15.19
N GLU A 65 7.17 -7.42 -15.29
CA GLU A 65 7.28 -5.99 -15.62
C GLU A 65 6.57 -5.03 -14.66
N SER A 66 5.28 -5.24 -14.43
CA SER A 66 4.40 -4.47 -13.56
C SER A 66 3.37 -5.37 -12.88
N GLU A 67 3.07 -5.14 -11.61
CA GLU A 67 1.98 -5.81 -10.91
C GLU A 67 1.14 -4.84 -10.07
N PRO A 68 -0.20 -5.00 -10.10
CA PRO A 68 -1.08 -4.21 -9.24
C PRO A 68 -1.05 -4.72 -7.80
N PHE A 69 -1.34 -3.83 -6.86
CA PHE A 69 -1.57 -4.18 -5.46
C PHE A 69 -2.79 -3.44 -4.89
N ALA A 70 -3.40 -4.03 -3.88
CA ALA A 70 -4.47 -3.41 -3.10
C ALA A 70 -4.27 -3.69 -1.61
N ILE A 71 -4.38 -2.65 -0.79
CA ILE A 71 -4.34 -2.75 0.67
C ILE A 71 -5.59 -2.08 1.22
N THR A 72 -6.37 -2.79 2.02
CA THR A 72 -7.56 -2.26 2.67
C THR A 72 -7.36 -2.23 4.18
N MET A 73 -7.60 -1.08 4.78
CA MET A 73 -7.57 -0.84 6.23
C MET A 73 -8.99 -0.59 6.72
N PHE A 74 -9.39 -1.33 7.75
CA PHE A 74 -10.72 -1.24 8.37
C PHE A 74 -10.68 -0.41 9.65
N ASN A 75 -11.83 0.12 10.05
CA ASN A 75 -12.02 0.87 11.30
C ASN A 75 -11.09 2.10 11.42
N VAL A 76 -10.75 2.73 10.29
CA VAL A 76 -9.88 3.91 10.28
C VAL A 76 -10.73 5.16 10.59
N PRO A 77 -10.43 5.92 11.66
CA PRO A 77 -11.23 7.11 11.99
C PRO A 77 -10.99 8.24 10.96
N LEU A 78 -11.78 8.29 9.87
CA LEU A 78 -11.53 9.19 8.74
C LEU A 78 -11.42 10.66 9.11
N VAL A 79 -12.17 11.10 10.13
CA VAL A 79 -12.13 12.49 10.63
C VAL A 79 -10.77 12.91 11.18
N THR A 80 -9.89 11.97 11.53
CA THR A 80 -8.55 12.26 12.03
C THR A 80 -7.46 12.10 10.98
N VAL A 81 -7.77 11.56 9.80
CA VAL A 81 -6.79 11.23 8.76
C VAL A 81 -6.17 12.51 8.19
N GLY A 82 -4.86 12.66 8.37
CA GLY A 82 -4.08 13.74 7.78
C GLY A 82 -3.26 13.32 6.57
N LYS A 83 -2.78 12.07 6.55
CA LYS A 83 -1.89 11.57 5.50
C LYS A 83 -1.94 10.05 5.36
N VAL A 84 -1.87 9.57 4.12
CA VAL A 84 -1.56 8.17 3.82
C VAL A 84 -0.16 8.10 3.20
N LYS A 85 0.69 7.19 3.68
CA LYS A 85 2.03 6.94 3.14
C LYS A 85 2.10 5.50 2.67
N VAL A 86 2.64 5.31 1.47
CA VAL A 86 2.87 3.99 0.90
C VAL A 86 4.36 3.81 0.67
N ALA A 87 4.88 2.65 1.02
CA ALA A 87 6.27 2.31 0.85
C ALA A 87 6.43 0.84 0.44
N ALA A 88 7.30 0.59 -0.52
CA ALA A 88 7.68 -0.75 -0.94
C ALA A 88 9.13 -1.01 -0.51
N LYS A 89 9.39 -2.20 0.05
CA LYS A 89 10.72 -2.65 0.44
C LYS A 89 10.93 -4.09 -0.04
N LYS A 90 12.16 -4.44 -0.39
CA LYS A 90 12.50 -5.85 -0.64
C LYS A 90 12.31 -6.64 0.65
N SER A 91 11.67 -7.80 0.56
CA SER A 91 11.53 -8.70 1.70
C SER A 91 12.92 -9.17 2.17
N LYS A 92 13.04 -9.39 3.48
CA LYS A 92 14.31 -9.79 4.10
C LYS A 92 14.64 -11.26 3.86
N TYR A 93 13.65 -12.06 3.49
CA TYR A 93 13.80 -13.50 3.31
C TYR A 93 14.20 -13.85 1.87
#